data_AF-F8NEF9-F1
#
_entry.id   AF-F8NEF9-F1
#
_cell.length_a   1.000
_cell.length_b   1.000
_cell.length_c   1.000
_cell.angle_alpha   90.00
_cell.angle_beta   90.00
_cell.angle_gamma   90.00
#
_symmetry.space_group_name_H-M   'P 1'
#
loop_
_entity.id
_entity.type
_entity.pdbx_description
1 polymer ?
#
loop_
_entity_poly.entity_id
_entity_poly.type
_entity_poly.pdbx_seq_one_letter_code
_entity_poly.pdbx_strand_id
1 'polypeptide(L)'
;FQDNKSVQEYLYELTELWNIIGDVDERQRVIRFWTGLNAELQQGLWIKELNPEVSGFDEVQAAAELLEIARSAGSKGRSNQPKPGVSAD
;
A
#
# COMPACT_ATOMS: atom_id res chain seq x y z
N PHE A 1 3.42 7.89 -7.29
CA PHE A 1 3.28 6.47 -6.94
C PHE A 1 3.71 6.33 -5.47
N GLN A 2 3.31 5.24 -4.80
CA GLN A 2 3.68 4.98 -3.40
C GLN A 2 5.19 4.80 -3.27
N ASP A 3 5.80 3.98 -4.13
CA ASP A 3 7.24 3.68 -4.12
C ASP A 3 7.72 3.27 -2.71
N ASN A 4 8.63 4.04 -2.10
CA ASN A 4 9.16 3.80 -0.76
C ASN A 4 8.35 4.46 0.37
N LYS A 5 7.24 5.15 0.05
CA LYS A 5 6.37 5.81 1.01
C LYS A 5 5.45 4.79 1.68
N SER A 6 5.05 5.09 2.91
CA SER A 6 3.89 4.42 3.51
C SER A 6 2.62 4.72 2.70
N VAL A 7 1.60 3.89 2.87
CA VAL A 7 0.27 4.12 2.28
C VAL A 7 -0.29 5.49 2.70
N GLN A 8 -0.09 5.86 3.96
CA GLN A 8 -0.53 7.13 4.55
C GLN A 8 0.19 8.35 3.94
N GLU A 9 1.52 8.30 3.79
CA GLU A 9 2.28 9.37 3.14
C GLU A 9 1.87 9.54 1.67
N TYR A 10 1.66 8.43 0.97
CA TYR A 10 1.19 8.47 -0.42
C TYR A 10 -0.23 9.07 -0.53
N LEU A 11 -1.13 8.69 0.37
CA LEU A 11 -2.49 9.23 0.45
C LEU A 11 -2.48 10.73 0.74
N TYR A 12 -1.61 11.19 1.63
CA TYR A 12 -1.46 12.62 1.94
C TYR A 12 -1.12 13.43 0.68
N GLU A 13 -0.14 12.97 -0.12
CA GLU A 13 0.21 13.63 -1.38
C GLU A 13 -0.95 13.64 -2.39
N LEU A 14 -1.71 12.54 -2.50
CA LEU A 14 -2.89 12.51 -3.37
C LEU A 14 -3.97 13.48 -2.92
N THR A 15 -4.18 13.58 -1.62
CA THR A 15 -5.18 14.48 -1.03
C THR A 15 -4.82 15.94 -1.31
N GLU A 16 -3.54 16.31 -1.18
CA GLU A 16 -3.05 17.65 -1.56
C GLU A 16 -3.26 17.94 -3.05
N LEU A 17 -3.02 16.96 -3.92
CA LEU A 17 -3.29 17.12 -5.36
C LEU A 17 -4.78 17.31 -5.64
N TRP A 18 -5.66 16.55 -4.99
CA TRP A 18 -7.11 16.72 -5.14
C TRP A 18 -7.58 18.06 -4.60
N ASN A 19 -7.03 18.53 -3.48
CA ASN A 19 -7.34 19.85 -2.93
C ASN A 19 -6.98 20.99 -3.90
N ILE A 20 -5.89 20.86 -4.66
CA ILE A 20 -5.47 21.84 -5.67
C ILE A 20 -6.38 21.79 -6.90
N ILE A 21 -6.73 20.60 -7.38
CA ILE A 21 -7.54 20.40 -8.58
C ILE A 21 -9.03 20.72 -8.31
N GLY A 22 -9.49 20.52 -7.08
CA GLY A 22 -10.87 20.73 -6.66
C GLY A 22 -11.71 19.45 -6.70
N ASP A 23 -12.88 19.52 -7.33
CA ASP A 23 -13.80 18.39 -7.38
C ASP A 23 -13.21 17.25 -8.23
N VAL A 24 -12.97 16.12 -7.58
CA VAL A 24 -12.41 14.90 -8.20
C VAL A 24 -13.36 13.78 -7.84
N ASP A 25 -13.98 13.21 -8.86
CA ASP A 25 -14.89 12.08 -8.75
C ASP A 25 -14.30 10.96 -7.87
N GLU A 26 -15.10 10.43 -6.95
CA GLU A 26 -14.64 9.47 -5.94
C GLU A 26 -14.05 8.23 -6.60
N ARG A 27 -14.68 7.71 -7.66
CA ARG A 27 -14.14 6.55 -8.39
C ARG A 27 -12.78 6.88 -8.98
N GLN A 28 -12.57 8.07 -9.53
CA GLN A 28 -11.24 8.48 -9.98
C GLN A 28 -10.22 8.54 -8.83
N ARG A 29 -10.62 8.95 -7.62
CA ARG A 29 -9.76 8.89 -6.44
C ARG A 29 -9.36 7.45 -6.11
N VAL A 30 -10.34 6.52 -6.12
CA VAL A 30 -10.10 5.09 -5.87
C VAL A 30 -9.13 4.53 -6.90
N ILE A 31 -9.40 4.71 -8.20
CA ILE A 31 -8.55 4.21 -9.29
C ILE A 31 -7.14 4.79 -9.15
N ARG A 32 -7.01 6.10 -8.89
CA ARG A 32 -5.71 6.77 -8.79
C ARG A 32 -4.92 6.28 -7.59
N PHE A 33 -5.56 6.14 -6.43
CA PHE A 33 -4.94 5.58 -5.24
C PHE A 33 -4.50 4.14 -5.48
N TRP A 34 -5.42 3.29 -5.93
CA TRP A 34 -5.16 1.86 -6.20
C TRP A 34 -3.99 1.64 -7.16
N THR A 35 -4.05 2.27 -8.34
CA THR A 35 -3.02 2.11 -9.38
C THR A 35 -1.66 2.69 -8.97
N GLY A 36 -1.66 3.58 -7.98
CA GLY A 36 -0.47 4.18 -7.41
C GLY A 36 0.23 3.36 -6.33
N LEU A 37 -0.46 2.41 -5.71
CA LEU A 37 0.10 1.50 -4.71
C LEU A 37 1.13 0.55 -5.34
N ASN A 38 2.03 0.00 -4.53
CA ASN A 38 2.94 -1.04 -5.00
C ASN A 38 2.16 -2.33 -5.39
N ALA A 39 2.77 -3.16 -6.26
CA ALA A 39 2.10 -4.33 -6.83
C ALA A 39 1.64 -5.38 -5.80
N GLU A 40 2.38 -5.52 -4.69
CA GLU A 40 2.04 -6.46 -3.61
C GLU A 40 0.76 -6.02 -2.88
N LEU A 41 0.62 -4.72 -2.59
CA LEU A 41 -0.60 -4.17 -2.00
C LEU A 41 -1.78 -4.27 -2.97
N GLN A 42 -1.59 -3.96 -4.26
CA GLN A 42 -2.63 -4.13 -5.27
C GLN A 42 -3.12 -5.58 -5.34
N GLN A 43 -2.21 -6.56 -5.29
CA GLN A 43 -2.57 -7.98 -5.24
C GLN A 43 -3.37 -8.32 -3.96
N GLY A 44 -2.95 -7.81 -2.80
CA GLY A 44 -3.65 -8.01 -1.55
C GLY A 44 -5.07 -7.44 -1.55
N LEU A 45 -5.29 -6.31 -2.22
CA LEU A 45 -6.63 -5.72 -2.38
C LEU A 45 -7.53 -6.61 -3.24
N TRP A 46 -7.01 -7.20 -4.32
CA TRP A 46 -7.75 -8.19 -5.11
C TRP A 46 -8.12 -9.44 -4.31
N ILE A 47 -7.20 -9.95 -3.48
CA ILE A 47 -7.44 -11.10 -2.60
C ILE A 47 -8.54 -10.80 -1.57
N LYS A 48 -8.68 -9.53 -1.18
CA LYS A 48 -9.75 -9.04 -0.30
C LYS A 48 -11.08 -8.80 -1.03
N GLU A 49 -11.19 -9.20 -2.30
CA GLU A 49 -12.39 -9.04 -3.14
C GLU A 49 -12.80 -7.57 -3.36
N LEU A 50 -11.85 -6.64 -3.19
CA LEU A 50 -12.06 -5.23 -3.51
C LEU A 50 -11.88 -4.99 -5.00
N ASN A 51 -12.52 -3.93 -5.51
CA ASN A 51 -12.46 -3.58 -6.91
C ASN A 51 -12.42 -2.05 -7.08
N PRO A 52 -11.43 -1.50 -7.79
CA PRO A 52 -11.25 -0.05 -7.92
C PRO A 52 -12.40 0.69 -8.63
N GLU A 53 -13.28 -0.03 -9.34
CA GLU A 53 -14.42 0.56 -10.06
C GLU A 53 -15.72 0.63 -9.22
N VAL A 54 -15.81 -0.14 -8.12
CA VAL A 54 -17.05 -0.29 -7.34
C VAL A 54 -16.87 -0.20 -5.83
N SER A 55 -15.69 -0.50 -5.29
CA SER A 55 -15.40 -0.36 -3.86
C SER A 55 -15.28 1.11 -3.47
N GLY A 56 -15.73 1.44 -2.26
CA GLY A 56 -15.64 2.80 -1.72
C GLY A 56 -14.21 3.18 -1.38
N PHE A 57 -13.92 4.49 -1.34
CA PHE A 57 -12.57 4.97 -1.08
C PHE A 57 -12.04 4.56 0.30
N ASP A 58 -12.85 4.77 1.35
CA ASP A 58 -12.49 4.44 2.73
C ASP A 58 -12.19 2.94 2.93
N GLU A 59 -12.94 2.08 2.22
CA GLU A 59 -12.76 0.63 2.26
C GLU A 59 -11.41 0.22 1.66
N VAL A 60 -11.09 0.76 0.48
CA VAL A 60 -9.83 0.50 -0.22
C VAL A 60 -8.64 1.05 0.59
N GLN A 61 -8.78 2.23 1.17
CA GLN A 61 -7.77 2.83 2.04
C GLN A 61 -7.49 1.94 3.25
N ALA A 62 -8.52 1.59 4.04
CA ALA A 62 -8.37 0.79 5.25
C ALA A 62 -7.75 -0.59 4.95
N ALA A 63 -8.12 -1.20 3.83
CA ALA A 63 -7.53 -2.46 3.40
C ALA A 63 -6.06 -2.33 3.02
N ALA A 64 -5.67 -1.27 2.30
CA ALA A 64 -4.29 -1.03 1.90
C ALA A 64 -3.37 -0.82 3.13
N GLU A 65 -3.83 -0.05 4.11
CA GLU A 65 -3.10 0.19 5.36
C GLU A 65 -2.90 -1.11 6.15
N LEU A 66 -3.96 -1.93 6.27
CA LEU A 66 -3.86 -3.22 6.95
C LEU A 66 -2.87 -4.16 6.27
N LEU A 67 -2.85 -4.19 4.93
CA LEU A 67 -1.92 -4.99 4.14
C LEU A 67 -0.47 -4.52 4.34
N GLU A 68 -0.24 -3.20 4.38
CA GLU A 68 1.08 -2.64 4.66
C GLU A 68 1.60 -3.02 6.06
N ILE A 69 0.72 -2.97 7.07
CA ILE A 69 1.04 -3.41 8.44
C ILE A 69 1.35 -4.91 8.46
N ALA A 70 0.53 -5.74 7.80
CA ALA A 70 0.73 -7.19 7.73
C ALA A 70 2.08 -7.56 7.09
N ARG A 71 2.44 -6.89 5.99
CA ARG A 71 3.76 -7.02 5.34
C ARG A 71 4.90 -6.67 6.30
N SER A 72 4.75 -5.57 7.02
CA SER A 72 5.76 -5.08 7.97
C SER A 72 5.93 -6.04 9.16
N ALA A 73 4.83 -6.65 9.63
CA ALA A 73 4.87 -7.67 10.67
C ALA A 73 5.59 -8.95 10.23
N GLY A 74 5.34 -9.42 9.00
CA GLY A 74 6.03 -10.60 8.43
C GLY A 74 7.53 -10.38 8.20
N SER A 75 7.94 -9.14 7.94
CA SER A 75 9.35 -8.78 7.66
C SER A 75 10.23 -8.75 8.91
N LYS A 76 9.69 -8.36 10.08
CA LYS A 76 10.44 -8.33 11.36
C LYS A 76 10.90 -9.72 11.83
N GLY A 77 10.28 -10.80 11.36
CA GLY A 77 10.66 -12.17 11.74
C GLY A 77 11.89 -12.74 11.03
N ARG A 78 12.40 -12.10 9.95
CA ARG A 78 13.46 -12.67 9.09
C ARG A 78 14.87 -12.14 9.36
N SER A 79 15.05 -11.12 10.19
CA SER A 79 16.36 -10.47 10.40
C SER A 79 17.26 -11.14 11.46
N ASN A 80 16.91 -12.33 11.97
CA ASN A 80 17.63 -12.98 13.07
C ASN A 80 18.22 -14.36 12.73
N GLN A 81 18.70 -14.57 11.49
CA GLN A 81 19.56 -15.72 11.19
C GLN A 81 21.04 -15.35 11.38
N PRO A 82 21.75 -15.94 12.38
CA PRO A 82 23.21 -15.83 12.43
C PRO A 82 23.81 -16.52 11.20
N LYS A 83 24.75 -15.84 10.54
CA LYS A 83 25.51 -16.37 9.40
C LYS A 83 26.20 -17.68 9.81
N PRO A 84 26.04 -18.80 9.10
CA PRO A 84 26.82 -19.99 9.39
C PRO A 84 28.28 -19.77 8.95
N GLY A 85 29.18 -19.86 9.92
CA GLY A 85 30.54 -20.39 9.75
C GLY A 85 31.55 -19.53 9.00
N VAL A 86 32.41 -18.83 9.76
CA VAL A 86 33.80 -18.64 9.36
C VAL A 86 34.45 -20.03 9.33
N SER A 87 34.86 -20.52 8.16
CA SER A 87 35.79 -21.63 8.08
C SER A 87 37.19 -21.11 8.44
N ALA A 88 37.71 -21.62 9.55
CA ALA A 88 39.14 -21.62 9.82
C ALA A 88 39.76 -22.79 9.05
N ASP A 89 40.73 -22.49 8.20
CA ASP A 89 42.00 -23.22 8.01
C ASP A 89 42.93 -22.37 7.12
#